data_AF-A0ABD2JVH0-F1
#
_entry.id   AF-A0ABD2JVH0-F1
#
_cell.length_a   1.000
_cell.length_b   1.000
_cell.length_c   1.000
_cell.angle_alpha   90.00
_cell.angle_beta   90.00
_cell.angle_gamma   90.00
#
_symmetry.space_group_name_H-M   'P 1'
#
loop_
_entity.id
_entity.type
_entity.pdbx_description
1 polymer ?
#
loop_
_entity_poly.entity_id
_entity_poly.type
_entity_poly.pdbx_seq_one_letter_code
_entity_poly.pdbx_strand_id
1 'polypeptide(L)'
;MLRYLSKSLSSTRSALVDISSVGKPSYPSKTSSPTGSLLLSEGEHSTASGSLVNFRMPNIKVFSGSSHSDLAQRICDRLQLEVAKAALKKFSNKETNVEIIESVRGEDVYIIQSGCGEINDHLMELLIMISACKIASACRVTAVIPCFPYARQDKKDKSRAPITAKLVANMLSISGADHIITMDLHASQIQGFFDIPVDNLYAEPAILKYIRETIPHWQESVIVSPDAGGAKRVTSIADRLNAAFALIHKERNNPNEVEKMTLVGNVQDKVAILVDDMADTCGTIVLAAEKLFEAGARKIYAICVHGIFSGPAIDRLNKSRFEAVVVTNTIPQEENMKRCNKIQCIDISMILSEAIRRTHNGESVSYLFSHTGDNSTVHGCSNHCSYGDRDLGCWNRSLLFFEKILLGQMRNYVAVQMNVDQWRRRNVRPYKEEFEEAKRHSIDTMIAQKHIGDDVVNNRTIETVVGALVDLAALQSNHSLVKWMPHFQCPIPCEHRYTVWRNLFILSSVLNVCLFIAILPLVKRMHNSDSTESLIQRG
;
A
#
# COMPACT_ATOMS: atom_id res chain seq x y z
N MET A 1 22.17 2.48 47.59
CA MET A 1 20.75 2.17 47.32
C MET A 1 19.79 2.66 48.41
N LEU A 2 19.97 2.34 49.70
CA LEU A 2 19.05 2.79 50.77
C LEU A 2 18.98 4.32 51.02
N ARG A 3 20.01 5.10 50.64
CA ARG A 3 19.94 6.58 50.69
C ARG A 3 19.18 7.21 49.52
N TYR A 4 18.99 6.49 48.40
CA TYR A 4 18.23 6.97 47.24
C TYR A 4 16.72 6.75 47.40
N LEU A 5 16.31 5.75 48.19
CA LEU A 5 14.91 5.49 48.52
C LEU A 5 14.32 6.52 49.53
N SER A 6 15.15 7.12 50.40
CA SER A 6 14.67 8.13 51.37
C SER A 6 14.29 9.49 50.74
N LYS A 7 14.89 9.84 49.58
CA LYS A 7 14.60 11.10 48.87
C LYS A 7 13.35 11.05 47.99
N SER A 8 12.91 9.86 47.58
CA SER A 8 11.66 9.68 46.83
C SER A 8 10.42 9.72 47.75
N LEU A 9 10.58 9.28 49.01
CA LEU A 9 9.52 9.30 50.03
C LEU A 9 9.34 10.65 50.76
N SER A 10 10.27 11.59 50.60
CA SER A 10 10.13 12.96 51.13
C SER A 10 9.45 13.93 50.14
N SER A 11 9.33 13.57 48.85
CA SER A 11 8.71 14.42 47.83
C SER A 11 7.20 14.19 47.68
N THR A 12 6.65 13.15 48.31
CA THR A 12 5.22 12.77 48.23
C THR A 12 4.42 13.16 49.48
N ARG A 13 5.02 13.91 50.41
CA ARG A 13 4.37 14.38 51.65
C ARG A 13 3.93 15.85 51.67
N SER A 14 4.15 16.63 50.60
CA SER A 14 3.73 18.05 50.54
C SER A 14 2.46 18.33 49.72
N ALA A 15 1.66 17.31 49.40
CA ALA A 15 0.43 17.47 48.61
C ALA A 15 -0.82 16.95 49.35
N LEU A 16 -0.83 17.04 50.69
CA LEU A 16 -1.97 16.70 51.52
C LEU A 16 -2.24 17.82 52.52
N VAL A 17 -3.45 18.39 52.38
CA VAL A 17 -4.21 19.27 53.30
C VAL A 17 -3.93 20.78 53.18
N ASP A 18 -4.80 21.47 52.43
CA ASP A 18 -5.64 22.54 52.99
C ASP A 18 -6.98 22.58 52.22
N ILE A 19 -7.95 21.82 52.75
CA ILE A 19 -9.35 21.81 52.31
C ILE A 19 -10.10 22.79 53.21
N SER A 20 -10.15 24.06 52.81
CA SER A 20 -11.12 25.03 53.39
C SER A 20 -11.23 26.32 52.58
N SER A 21 -11.56 26.26 51.28
CA SER A 21 -12.19 27.39 50.57
C SER A 21 -12.44 27.05 49.09
N VAL A 22 -13.49 26.28 48.77
CA VAL A 22 -14.07 26.29 47.42
C VAL A 22 -15.59 26.22 47.55
N GLY A 23 -16.25 27.25 47.02
CA GLY A 23 -17.70 27.40 46.99
C GLY A 23 -18.38 26.26 46.22
N LYS A 24 -19.54 25.86 46.73
CA LYS A 24 -20.39 24.82 46.14
C LYS A 24 -21.09 25.35 44.86
N PRO A 25 -21.02 24.64 43.73
CA PRO A 25 -22.08 24.67 42.72
C PRO A 25 -23.12 23.59 43.06
N SER A 26 -24.37 24.02 43.18
CA SER A 26 -25.57 23.23 43.45
C SER A 26 -26.01 22.39 42.25
N TYR A 27 -26.27 21.09 42.47
CA TYR A 27 -27.06 20.24 41.57
C TYR A 27 -28.56 20.50 41.80
N PRO A 28 -29.40 20.66 40.76
CA PRO A 28 -30.84 20.61 40.93
C PRO A 28 -31.38 19.19 40.68
N SER A 29 -32.05 18.66 41.70
CA SER A 29 -32.96 17.53 41.64
C SER A 29 -34.34 17.95 41.09
N LYS A 30 -35.05 16.98 40.49
CA LYS A 30 -36.42 17.06 40.00
C LYS A 30 -37.41 17.61 41.04
N THR A 31 -38.31 18.52 40.61
CA THR A 31 -39.80 18.46 40.63
C THR A 31 -40.42 19.86 40.79
N SER A 32 -41.14 20.34 39.77
CA SER A 32 -42.48 20.97 39.87
C SER A 32 -42.84 21.68 38.55
N SER A 33 -43.97 21.29 37.95
CA SER A 33 -44.66 21.91 36.81
C SER A 33 -45.11 23.36 37.11
N PRO A 34 -45.41 24.19 36.09
CA PRO A 34 -46.82 24.26 35.67
C PRO A 34 -47.06 24.46 34.15
N THR A 35 -48.09 23.76 33.68
CA THR A 35 -49.10 24.13 32.66
C THR A 35 -48.71 24.96 31.43
N GLY A 36 -48.75 24.29 30.28
CA GLY A 36 -49.02 24.87 28.97
C GLY A 36 -49.61 23.80 28.06
N SER A 37 -50.93 23.82 27.89
CA SER A 37 -51.69 22.90 27.04
C SER A 37 -51.23 22.94 25.58
N LEU A 38 -51.14 21.79 24.91
CA LEU A 38 -51.59 21.68 23.52
C LEU A 38 -51.79 20.23 23.10
N LEU A 39 -53.02 20.04 22.65
CA LEU A 39 -53.70 18.88 22.07
C LEU A 39 -52.83 17.96 21.19
N LEU A 40 -53.05 16.66 21.40
CA LEU A 40 -52.77 15.61 20.44
C LEU A 40 -53.57 15.86 19.16
N SER A 41 -52.89 16.02 18.03
CA SER A 41 -53.46 15.79 16.70
C SER A 41 -52.63 14.73 16.01
N GLU A 42 -53.28 13.61 15.69
CA GLU A 42 -52.79 12.59 14.76
C GLU A 42 -52.43 13.25 13.41
N GLY A 43 -51.27 12.93 12.86
CA GLY A 43 -50.76 13.55 11.65
C GLY A 43 -49.64 12.74 10.99
N GLU A 44 -50.06 11.89 10.05
CA GLU A 44 -49.41 11.50 8.80
C GLU A 44 -47.92 11.10 8.82
N HIS A 45 -47.73 9.79 8.60
CA HIS A 45 -46.49 9.18 8.12
C HIS A 45 -46.05 9.81 6.80
N SER A 46 -45.13 10.78 6.86
CA SER A 46 -44.30 11.14 5.71
C SER A 46 -43.10 10.19 5.63
N THR A 47 -43.07 9.42 4.55
CA THR A 47 -41.97 8.53 4.21
C THR A 47 -40.71 9.35 3.93
N ALA A 48 -39.80 9.44 4.90
CA ALA A 48 -38.43 9.84 4.64
C ALA A 48 -37.77 8.76 3.79
N SER A 49 -37.72 8.98 2.47
CA SER A 49 -36.88 8.21 1.56
C SER A 49 -35.44 8.36 2.02
N GLY A 50 -34.90 7.36 2.71
CA GLY A 50 -33.48 7.26 2.99
C GLY A 50 -32.73 7.23 1.67
N SER A 51 -32.15 8.36 1.29
CA SER A 51 -31.18 8.42 0.21
C SER A 51 -30.00 7.55 0.63
N LEU A 52 -29.87 6.38 0.00
CA LEU A 52 -28.61 5.64 -0.01
C LEU A 52 -27.58 6.58 -0.60
N VAL A 53 -26.79 7.23 0.27
CA VAL A 53 -25.63 8.01 -0.15
C VAL A 53 -24.71 7.00 -0.82
N ASN A 54 -24.71 7.03 -2.15
CA ASN A 54 -23.84 6.23 -2.97
C ASN A 54 -22.42 6.71 -2.67
N PHE A 55 -21.71 6.04 -1.77
CA PHE A 55 -20.29 6.31 -1.47
C PHE A 55 -19.50 5.96 -2.73
N ARG A 56 -19.45 6.88 -3.70
CA ARG A 56 -18.47 6.82 -4.77
C ARG A 56 -17.11 6.99 -4.11
N MET A 57 -16.21 6.04 -4.32
CA MET A 57 -14.81 6.25 -3.96
C MET A 57 -14.34 7.52 -4.69
N PRO A 58 -13.67 8.46 -3.99
CA PRO A 58 -13.05 9.61 -4.61
C PRO A 58 -12.20 9.17 -5.80
N ASN A 59 -12.08 9.98 -6.86
CA ASN A 59 -11.13 9.64 -7.92
C ASN A 59 -9.72 9.97 -7.43
N ILE A 60 -8.74 9.22 -7.91
CA ILE A 60 -7.33 9.44 -7.57
C ILE A 60 -6.73 10.53 -8.49
N LYS A 61 -6.00 11.48 -7.90
CA LYS A 61 -5.24 12.50 -8.64
C LYS A 61 -3.81 12.56 -8.12
N VAL A 62 -2.84 12.53 -9.03
CA VAL A 62 -1.41 12.55 -8.69
C VAL A 62 -0.76 13.77 -9.33
N PHE A 63 -0.25 14.68 -8.51
CA PHE A 63 0.53 15.84 -8.94
C PHE A 63 2.03 15.61 -8.73
N SER A 64 2.83 16.16 -9.63
CA SER A 64 4.28 16.27 -9.46
C SER A 64 4.65 17.68 -9.02
N GLY A 65 5.52 17.81 -8.02
CA GLY A 65 6.30 19.02 -7.83
C GLY A 65 7.48 19.11 -8.81
N SER A 66 8.29 20.15 -8.67
CA SER A 66 9.46 20.42 -9.52
C SER A 66 10.70 19.59 -9.17
N SER A 67 10.75 18.96 -7.99
CA SER A 67 11.96 18.27 -7.50
C SER A 67 12.31 17.00 -8.29
N HIS A 68 11.30 16.23 -8.72
CA HIS A 68 11.51 14.91 -9.34
C HIS A 68 10.34 14.47 -10.22
N SER A 69 10.20 15.09 -11.39
CA SER A 69 9.11 14.79 -12.32
C SER A 69 9.21 13.40 -12.96
N ASP A 70 10.41 12.85 -13.15
CA ASP A 70 10.61 11.50 -13.69
C ASP A 70 10.01 10.42 -12.77
N LEU A 71 10.25 10.52 -11.45
CA LEU A 71 9.66 9.58 -10.49
C LEU A 71 8.13 9.71 -10.45
N ALA A 72 7.60 10.93 -10.49
CA ALA A 72 6.16 11.14 -10.54
C ALA A 72 5.53 10.53 -11.79
N GLN A 73 6.17 10.69 -12.96
CA GLN A 73 5.72 10.07 -14.20
C GLN A 73 5.74 8.54 -14.11
N ARG A 74 6.82 7.93 -13.61
CA ARG A 74 6.90 6.47 -13.42
C ARG A 74 5.82 5.93 -12.49
N ILE A 75 5.50 6.66 -11.42
CA ILE A 75 4.43 6.30 -10.49
C ILE A 75 3.08 6.35 -11.20
N CYS A 76 2.81 7.41 -11.97
CA CYS A 76 1.60 7.54 -12.77
C CYS A 76 1.47 6.44 -13.84
N ASP A 77 2.54 6.12 -14.56
CA ASP A 77 2.57 5.06 -15.56
C ASP A 77 2.19 3.70 -14.95
N ARG A 78 2.70 3.41 -13.75
CA ARG A 78 2.36 2.17 -13.01
C ARG A 78 0.93 2.14 -12.49
N LEU A 79 0.37 3.29 -12.15
CA LEU A 79 -1.03 3.43 -11.76
C LEU A 79 -1.99 3.53 -12.96
N GLN A 80 -1.46 3.59 -14.18
CA GLN A 80 -2.21 3.85 -15.41
C GLN A 80 -2.98 5.18 -15.35
N LEU A 81 -2.33 6.21 -14.79
CA LEU A 81 -2.84 7.57 -14.67
C LEU A 81 -1.97 8.54 -15.46
N GLU A 82 -2.52 9.69 -15.81
CA GLU A 82 -1.74 10.83 -16.27
C GLU A 82 -1.37 11.72 -15.07
N VAL A 83 -0.20 12.35 -15.12
CA VAL A 83 0.18 13.37 -14.12
C VAL A 83 -0.79 14.54 -14.22
N ALA A 84 -1.36 14.90 -13.08
CA ALA A 84 -2.31 15.99 -12.97
C ALA A 84 -1.65 17.35 -13.30
N LYS A 85 -2.39 18.23 -13.96
CA LYS A 85 -1.90 19.50 -14.50
C LYS A 85 -1.82 20.56 -13.40
N ALA A 86 -0.60 20.95 -13.08
CA ALA A 86 -0.29 22.14 -12.28
C ALA A 86 0.73 23.02 -13.01
N ALA A 87 0.53 24.33 -12.98
CA ALA A 87 1.54 25.28 -13.43
C ALA A 87 2.43 25.65 -12.23
N LEU A 88 3.71 25.29 -12.32
CA LEU A 88 4.73 25.62 -11.34
C LEU A 88 5.66 26.67 -11.95
N LYS A 89 5.76 27.84 -11.31
CA LYS A 89 6.57 28.96 -11.78
C LYS A 89 7.33 29.58 -10.61
N LYS A 90 8.44 30.25 -10.92
CA LYS A 90 9.18 31.06 -9.95
C LYS A 90 9.20 32.50 -10.44
N PHE A 91 8.69 33.43 -9.63
CA PHE A 91 8.75 34.86 -9.95
C PHE A 91 10.21 35.34 -9.93
N SER A 92 10.46 36.50 -10.55
CA SER A 92 11.82 37.08 -10.64
C SER A 92 12.47 37.33 -9.28
N ASN A 93 11.66 37.62 -8.26
CA ASN A 93 12.08 37.80 -6.86
C ASN A 93 12.23 36.47 -6.08
N LYS A 94 12.17 35.32 -6.76
CA LYS A 94 12.31 33.97 -6.19
C LYS A 94 11.10 33.41 -5.44
N GLU A 95 9.97 34.10 -5.41
CA GLU A 95 8.73 33.52 -4.87
C GLU A 95 8.21 32.36 -5.75
N THR A 96 7.76 31.30 -5.09
CA THR A 96 7.15 30.14 -5.75
C THR A 96 5.67 30.43 -6.04
N ASN A 97 5.27 30.25 -7.30
CA ASN A 97 3.90 30.39 -7.76
C ASN A 97 3.39 29.03 -8.23
N VAL A 98 2.24 28.61 -7.69
CA VAL A 98 1.60 27.34 -7.99
C VAL A 98 0.15 27.61 -8.38
N GLU A 99 -0.27 27.03 -9.50
CA GLU A 99 -1.66 27.07 -9.95
C GLU A 99 -2.11 25.66 -10.32
N ILE A 100 -3.13 25.16 -9.62
CA ILE A 100 -3.76 23.87 -9.91
C ILE A 100 -4.76 24.09 -11.06
N ILE A 101 -4.49 23.50 -12.23
CA ILE A 101 -5.22 23.80 -13.47
C ILE A 101 -6.54 23.02 -13.53
N GLU A 102 -6.58 21.82 -12.96
CA GLU A 102 -7.76 20.96 -12.97
C GLU A 102 -8.51 20.92 -11.63
N SER A 103 -9.80 20.56 -11.67
CA SER A 103 -10.59 20.47 -10.45
C SER A 103 -10.15 19.27 -9.61
N VAL A 104 -9.90 19.53 -8.32
CA VAL A 104 -9.58 18.50 -7.31
C VAL A 104 -10.71 18.31 -6.29
N ARG A 105 -11.89 18.91 -6.53
CA ARG A 105 -13.00 18.91 -5.56
C ARG A 105 -13.50 17.49 -5.32
N GLY A 106 -13.42 17.04 -4.07
CA GLY A 106 -13.86 15.71 -3.67
C GLY A 106 -12.93 14.57 -4.11
N GLU A 107 -11.76 14.88 -4.67
CA GLU A 107 -10.79 13.88 -5.13
C GLU A 107 -9.77 13.52 -4.04
N ASP A 108 -9.16 12.33 -4.16
CA ASP A 108 -8.06 11.86 -3.32
C ASP A 108 -6.72 12.22 -3.98
N VAL A 109 -6.06 13.24 -3.44
CA VAL A 109 -4.93 13.92 -4.05
C VAL A 109 -3.62 13.42 -3.46
N TYR A 110 -2.66 13.07 -4.31
CA TYR A 110 -1.29 12.70 -3.96
C TYR A 110 -0.32 13.69 -4.58
N ILE A 111 0.53 14.34 -3.78
CA ILE A 111 1.53 15.29 -4.27
C ILE A 111 2.91 14.69 -4.06
N ILE A 112 3.62 14.42 -5.16
CA ILE A 112 4.95 13.81 -5.14
C ILE A 112 6.01 14.92 -5.16
N GLN A 113 6.76 15.04 -4.07
CA GLN A 113 7.88 15.97 -3.97
C GLN A 113 8.96 15.42 -3.04
N SER A 114 10.20 15.35 -3.51
CA SER A 114 11.35 14.92 -2.72
C SER A 114 12.12 16.10 -2.12
N GLY A 115 12.70 15.91 -0.94
CA GLY A 115 13.55 16.90 -0.26
C GLY A 115 14.98 16.95 -0.81
N CYS A 116 15.14 17.20 -2.11
CA CYS A 116 16.45 17.26 -2.79
C CYS A 116 16.71 18.61 -3.46
N GLY A 117 17.92 18.85 -3.99
CA GLY A 117 18.26 20.11 -4.68
C GLY A 117 18.13 21.35 -3.78
N GLU A 118 17.39 22.36 -4.25
CA GLU A 118 17.03 23.53 -3.45
C GLU A 118 15.93 23.18 -2.44
N ILE A 119 16.33 22.52 -1.34
CA ILE A 119 15.43 21.90 -0.35
C ILE A 119 14.35 22.85 0.18
N ASN A 120 14.68 24.13 0.39
CA ASN A 120 13.73 25.14 0.88
C ASN A 120 12.67 25.48 -0.16
N ASP A 121 13.07 25.64 -1.41
CA ASP A 121 12.16 25.98 -2.50
C ASP A 121 11.19 24.83 -2.75
N HIS A 122 11.67 23.59 -2.78
CA HIS A 122 10.84 22.41 -2.97
C HIS A 122 9.89 22.16 -1.79
N LEU A 123 10.35 22.43 -0.56
CA LEU A 123 9.48 22.37 0.62
C LEU A 123 8.38 23.43 0.54
N MET A 124 8.72 24.68 0.20
CA MET A 124 7.72 25.74 0.04
C MET A 124 6.74 25.44 -1.09
N GLU A 125 7.22 24.94 -2.22
CA GLU A 125 6.36 24.50 -3.33
C GLU A 125 5.37 23.41 -2.89
N LEU A 126 5.84 22.38 -2.16
CA LEU A 126 4.98 21.33 -1.62
C LEU A 126 3.91 21.89 -0.68
N LEU A 127 4.30 22.78 0.26
CA LEU A 127 3.37 23.40 1.20
C LEU A 127 2.29 24.22 0.47
N ILE A 128 2.66 24.96 -0.56
CA ILE A 128 1.74 25.75 -1.38
C ILE A 128 0.80 24.83 -2.17
N MET A 129 1.31 23.75 -2.78
CA MET A 129 0.49 22.77 -3.51
C MET A 129 -0.54 22.09 -2.58
N ILE A 130 -0.12 21.68 -1.38
CA ILE A 130 -1.02 21.08 -0.37
C ILE A 130 -2.12 22.08 -0.01
N SER A 131 -1.73 23.31 0.33
CA SER A 131 -2.68 24.37 0.70
C SER A 131 -3.66 24.66 -0.43
N ALA A 132 -3.19 24.73 -1.68
CA ALA A 132 -4.02 24.97 -2.87
C ALA A 132 -5.05 23.85 -3.07
N CYS A 133 -4.65 22.58 -2.92
CA CYS A 133 -5.56 21.45 -3.02
C CYS A 133 -6.59 21.42 -1.88
N LYS A 134 -6.16 21.74 -0.66
CA LYS A 134 -7.03 21.76 0.53
C LYS A 134 -8.14 22.81 0.40
N ILE A 135 -7.80 24.05 0.04
CA ILE A 135 -8.78 25.12 -0.15
C ILE A 135 -9.65 24.90 -1.40
N ALA A 136 -9.14 24.20 -2.41
CA ALA A 136 -9.91 23.74 -3.58
C ALA A 136 -10.85 22.56 -3.27
N SER A 137 -11.03 22.22 -1.99
CA SER A 137 -11.96 21.20 -1.50
C SER A 137 -11.61 19.77 -1.90
N ALA A 138 -10.31 19.43 -1.97
CA ALA A 138 -9.88 18.03 -2.05
C ALA A 138 -10.45 17.22 -0.88
N CYS A 139 -10.84 15.97 -1.13
CA CYS A 139 -11.36 15.08 -0.09
C CYS A 139 -10.25 14.71 0.90
N ARG A 140 -9.06 14.42 0.38
CA ARG A 140 -7.87 14.06 1.13
C ARG A 140 -6.63 14.52 0.37
N VAL A 141 -5.63 15.01 1.08
CA VAL A 141 -4.33 15.39 0.50
C VAL A 141 -3.22 14.58 1.17
N THR A 142 -2.59 13.70 0.39
CA THR A 142 -1.44 12.88 0.81
C THR A 142 -0.15 13.47 0.26
N ALA A 143 0.80 13.80 1.12
CA ALA A 143 2.13 14.21 0.69
C ALA A 143 3.02 12.98 0.53
N VAL A 144 3.48 12.72 -0.69
CA VAL A 144 4.41 11.63 -1.01
C VAL A 144 5.81 12.23 -1.09
N ILE A 145 6.61 11.96 -0.06
CA ILE A 145 7.92 12.58 0.18
C ILE A 145 9.00 11.48 0.22
N PRO A 146 9.55 11.06 -0.94
CA PRO A 146 10.50 9.95 -1.00
C PRO A 146 11.74 10.15 -0.12
N CYS A 147 12.34 11.35 -0.12
CA CYS A 147 13.39 11.73 0.83
C CYS A 147 12.87 12.87 1.72
N PHE A 148 12.69 12.61 3.01
CA PHE A 148 12.10 13.59 3.93
C PHE A 148 13.06 14.76 4.21
N PRO A 149 12.65 16.03 3.99
CA PRO A 149 13.52 17.17 4.17
C PRO A 149 13.88 17.39 5.64
N TYR A 150 15.12 17.81 5.91
CA TYR A 150 15.64 18.06 7.26
C TYR A 150 15.64 16.86 8.22
N ALA A 151 15.51 15.62 7.73
CA ALA A 151 15.41 14.42 8.56
C ALA A 151 16.59 14.21 9.53
N ARG A 152 17.80 14.68 9.19
CA ARG A 152 18.98 14.65 10.08
C ARG A 152 18.94 15.61 11.28
N GLN A 153 17.95 16.52 11.31
CA GLN A 153 17.76 17.52 12.38
C GLN A 153 16.55 17.15 13.24
N ASP A 154 16.52 15.90 13.73
CA ASP A 154 15.43 15.26 14.47
C ASP A 154 15.58 15.38 16.00
N LYS A 155 16.75 15.77 16.51
CA LYS A 155 17.01 15.91 17.95
C LYS A 155 17.93 17.08 18.26
N LYS A 156 17.94 17.48 19.53
CA LYS A 156 18.90 18.47 20.05
C LYS A 156 20.22 17.79 20.41
N ASP A 157 21.13 17.70 19.45
CA ASP A 157 22.48 17.15 19.70
C ASP A 157 23.35 18.08 20.57
N LYS A 158 23.04 19.38 20.61
CA LYS A 158 23.67 20.39 21.47
C LYS A 158 22.62 21.33 22.05
N SER A 159 22.97 22.02 23.15
CA SER A 159 22.11 23.06 23.73
C SER A 159 21.83 24.16 22.68
N ARG A 160 20.56 24.57 22.58
CA ARG A 160 20.03 25.59 21.63
C ARG A 160 20.03 25.24 20.13
N ALA A 161 20.07 23.96 19.77
CA ALA A 161 19.76 23.53 18.40
C ALA A 161 18.24 23.46 18.14
N PRO A 162 17.76 23.76 16.91
CA PRO A 162 16.37 23.50 16.52
C PRO A 162 16.14 22.01 16.29
N ILE A 163 14.87 21.58 16.36
CA ILE A 163 14.43 20.28 15.85
C ILE A 163 13.67 20.55 14.55
N THR A 164 14.42 20.77 13.47
CA THR A 164 13.86 21.26 12.20
C THR A 164 12.96 20.21 11.54
N ALA A 165 13.23 18.92 11.71
CA ALA A 165 12.33 17.87 11.23
C ALA A 165 10.92 17.98 11.85
N LYS A 166 10.81 18.36 13.15
CA LYS A 166 9.52 18.62 13.80
C LYS A 166 8.87 19.91 13.27
N LEU A 167 9.66 20.95 12.98
CA LEU A 167 9.14 22.16 12.34
C LEU A 167 8.54 21.84 10.96
N VAL A 168 9.24 21.05 10.14
CA VAL A 168 8.74 20.57 8.84
C VAL A 168 7.44 19.78 9.00
N ALA A 169 7.39 18.85 9.95
CA ALA A 169 6.18 18.07 10.22
C ALA A 169 4.98 18.97 10.59
N ASN A 170 5.21 19.99 11.42
CA ASN A 170 4.19 20.97 11.78
C ASN A 170 3.73 21.78 10.56
N MET A 171 4.65 22.25 9.71
CA MET A 171 4.30 23.01 8.51
C MET A 171 3.45 22.19 7.54
N LEU A 172 3.79 20.91 7.31
CA LEU A 172 3.01 19.99 6.47
C LEU A 172 1.62 19.71 7.05
N SER A 173 1.52 19.56 8.37
CA SER A 173 0.24 19.34 9.05
C SER A 173 -0.66 20.58 8.93
N ILE A 174 -0.09 21.78 9.16
CA ILE A 174 -0.83 23.06 9.13
C ILE A 174 -1.20 23.46 7.69
N SER A 175 -0.39 23.12 6.68
CA SER A 175 -0.74 23.37 5.28
C SER A 175 -1.94 22.54 4.80
N GLY A 176 -2.30 21.48 5.53
CA GLY A 176 -3.50 20.69 5.30
C GLY A 176 -3.25 19.28 4.75
N ALA A 177 -2.05 18.73 4.94
CA ALA A 177 -1.80 17.32 4.64
C ALA A 177 -2.58 16.44 5.62
N ASP A 178 -3.27 15.43 5.07
CA ASP A 178 -4.06 14.46 5.84
C ASP A 178 -3.30 13.14 6.05
N HIS A 179 -2.28 12.88 5.23
CA HIS A 179 -1.47 11.66 5.27
C HIS A 179 -0.07 11.93 4.67
N ILE A 180 0.96 11.26 5.19
CA ILE A 180 2.33 11.29 4.65
C ILE A 180 2.73 9.88 4.20
N ILE A 181 3.27 9.77 2.98
CA ILE A 181 4.00 8.57 2.52
C ILE A 181 5.45 8.96 2.32
N THR A 182 6.39 8.26 2.95
CA THR A 182 7.82 8.55 2.85
C THR A 182 8.63 7.25 2.79
N MET A 183 9.94 7.33 2.54
CA MET A 183 10.80 6.15 2.47
C MET A 183 12.03 6.35 3.35
N ASP A 184 12.36 5.32 4.15
CA ASP A 184 13.54 5.24 5.01
C ASP A 184 13.89 6.53 5.78
N LEU A 185 12.95 7.00 6.61
CA LEU A 185 13.21 8.11 7.53
C LEU A 185 14.53 7.90 8.31
N HIS A 186 15.37 8.94 8.34
CA HIS A 186 16.66 8.94 9.05
C HIS A 186 16.53 8.41 10.49
N ALA A 187 15.46 8.84 11.16
CA ALA A 187 15.04 8.33 12.46
C ALA A 187 13.56 7.95 12.41
N SER A 188 13.25 6.71 12.82
CA SER A 188 11.86 6.21 12.91
C SER A 188 10.94 7.08 13.78
N GLN A 189 11.51 7.79 14.74
CA GLN A 189 10.82 8.68 15.68
C GLN A 189 10.17 9.89 14.99
N ILE A 190 10.61 10.24 13.77
CA ILE A 190 10.01 11.32 12.99
C ILE A 190 8.52 11.04 12.70
N GLN A 191 8.10 9.77 12.65
CA GLN A 191 6.68 9.43 12.55
C GLN A 191 5.86 10.02 13.72
N GLY A 192 6.42 10.01 14.93
CA GLY A 192 5.80 10.62 16.12
C GLY A 192 5.84 12.15 16.15
N PHE A 193 6.41 12.80 15.13
CA PHE A 193 6.29 14.26 14.97
C PHE A 193 4.97 14.68 14.35
N PHE A 194 4.27 13.76 13.69
CA PHE A 194 2.97 13.96 13.07
C PHE A 194 1.86 13.42 13.96
N ASP A 195 0.73 14.12 13.96
CA ASP A 195 -0.53 13.62 14.51
C ASP A 195 -1.40 12.93 13.43
N ILE A 196 -1.06 13.17 12.16
CA ILE A 196 -1.62 12.50 10.98
C ILE A 196 -0.89 11.17 10.73
N PRO A 197 -1.52 10.19 10.06
CA PRO A 197 -0.84 8.95 9.71
C PRO A 197 0.43 9.21 8.88
N VAL A 198 1.42 8.33 9.04
CA VAL A 198 2.67 8.35 8.29
C VAL A 198 3.02 6.93 7.89
N ASP A 199 2.97 6.64 6.60
CA ASP A 199 3.48 5.40 6.03
C ASP A 199 4.96 5.57 5.69
N ASN A 200 5.84 5.10 6.58
CA ASN A 200 7.29 5.02 6.33
C ASN A 200 7.63 3.69 5.63
N LEU A 201 7.80 3.75 4.32
CA LEU A 201 8.21 2.63 3.49
C LEU A 201 9.70 2.32 3.68
N TYR A 202 10.09 1.08 3.33
CA TYR A 202 11.48 0.63 3.43
C TYR A 202 11.98 0.14 2.07
N ALA A 203 13.17 0.58 1.69
CA ALA A 203 13.91 0.08 0.54
C ALA A 203 14.64 -1.24 0.85
N GLU A 204 14.68 -1.68 2.11
CA GLU A 204 15.33 -2.92 2.56
C GLU A 204 14.97 -4.14 1.68
N PRO A 205 13.70 -4.42 1.34
CA PRO A 205 13.38 -5.52 0.43
C PRO A 205 14.05 -5.39 -0.94
N ALA A 206 14.06 -4.18 -1.52
CA ALA A 206 14.66 -3.92 -2.83
C ALA A 206 16.19 -4.03 -2.79
N ILE A 207 16.80 -3.59 -1.69
CA ILE A 207 18.23 -3.75 -1.43
C ILE A 207 18.60 -5.24 -1.32
N LEU A 208 17.82 -6.03 -0.58
CA LEU A 208 18.05 -7.48 -0.45
C LEU A 208 17.97 -8.19 -1.81
N LYS A 209 16.99 -7.82 -2.63
CA LYS A 209 16.86 -8.33 -4.00
C LYS A 209 18.08 -7.97 -4.84
N TYR A 210 18.48 -6.70 -4.83
CA TYR A 210 19.67 -6.23 -5.56
C TYR A 210 20.94 -6.98 -5.15
N ILE A 211 21.19 -7.15 -3.84
CA ILE A 211 22.37 -7.87 -3.32
C ILE A 211 22.40 -9.31 -3.85
N ARG A 212 21.26 -10.02 -3.80
CA ARG A 212 21.17 -11.42 -4.22
C ARG A 212 21.35 -11.61 -5.72
N GLU A 213 20.83 -10.68 -6.52
CA GLU A 213 20.84 -10.78 -7.98
C GLU A 213 22.12 -10.24 -8.62
N THR A 214 22.75 -9.22 -8.00
CA THR A 214 23.82 -8.45 -8.63
C THR A 214 25.20 -8.70 -8.02
N ILE A 215 25.30 -8.95 -6.71
CA ILE A 215 26.60 -9.08 -6.03
C ILE A 215 27.05 -10.54 -6.06
N PRO A 216 28.17 -10.87 -6.74
CA PRO A 216 28.70 -12.23 -6.73
C PRO A 216 29.20 -12.62 -5.34
N HIS A 217 28.97 -13.87 -4.95
CA HIS A 217 29.39 -14.40 -3.64
C HIS A 217 28.84 -13.60 -2.45
N TRP A 218 27.62 -13.06 -2.57
CA TRP A 218 26.97 -12.31 -1.49
C TRP A 218 26.79 -13.14 -0.20
N GLN A 219 26.77 -14.48 -0.29
CA GLN A 219 26.70 -15.37 0.87
C GLN A 219 27.95 -15.28 1.77
N GLU A 220 29.09 -14.88 1.22
CA GLU A 220 30.34 -14.64 1.94
C GLU A 220 30.51 -13.16 2.32
N SER A 221 29.45 -12.36 2.18
CA SER A 221 29.51 -10.93 2.45
C SER A 221 29.44 -10.60 3.94
N VAL A 222 29.87 -9.38 4.25
CA VAL A 222 29.69 -8.74 5.55
C VAL A 222 28.99 -7.40 5.34
N ILE A 223 27.87 -7.20 6.02
CA ILE A 223 27.10 -5.95 5.97
C ILE A 223 27.68 -4.98 6.98
N VAL A 224 28.13 -3.82 6.52
CA VAL A 224 28.90 -2.87 7.34
C VAL A 224 28.13 -1.58 7.55
N SER A 225 28.04 -1.12 8.80
CA SER A 225 27.53 0.22 9.09
C SER A 225 28.67 1.25 9.11
N PRO A 226 28.54 2.40 8.41
CA PRO A 226 29.55 3.44 8.43
C PRO A 226 29.62 4.22 9.75
N ASP A 227 28.61 4.11 10.60
CA ASP A 227 28.56 4.71 11.92
C ASP A 227 27.80 3.85 12.94
N ALA A 228 27.74 4.30 14.20
CA ALA A 228 27.03 3.58 15.25
C ALA A 228 25.49 3.70 15.16
N GLY A 229 24.97 4.73 14.48
CA GLY A 229 23.54 4.97 14.34
C GLY A 229 22.88 3.97 13.40
N GLY A 230 23.58 3.55 12.34
CA GLY A 230 23.11 2.57 11.36
C GLY A 230 23.16 1.11 11.82
N ALA A 231 23.56 0.81 13.06
CA ALA A 231 23.70 -0.55 13.58
C ALA A 231 22.44 -1.41 13.37
N LYS A 232 21.27 -0.89 13.74
CA LYS A 232 19.99 -1.62 13.60
C LYS A 232 19.64 -1.95 12.15
N ARG A 233 20.00 -1.06 11.22
CA ARG A 233 19.73 -1.22 9.78
C ARG A 233 20.57 -2.35 9.22
N VAL A 234 21.87 -2.37 9.54
CA VAL A 234 22.78 -3.39 9.02
C VAL A 234 22.52 -4.76 9.63
N THR A 235 22.14 -4.84 10.91
CA THR A 235 21.80 -6.12 11.54
C THR A 235 20.53 -6.70 10.93
N SER A 236 19.49 -5.90 10.65
CA SER A 236 18.27 -6.38 9.98
C SER A 236 18.57 -7.00 8.60
N ILE A 237 19.39 -6.32 7.80
CA ILE A 237 19.79 -6.80 6.47
C ILE A 237 20.66 -8.05 6.59
N ALA A 238 21.63 -8.06 7.51
CA ALA A 238 22.52 -9.18 7.75
C ALA A 238 21.74 -10.44 8.17
N ASP A 239 20.79 -10.31 9.10
CA ASP A 239 19.95 -11.40 9.57
C ASP A 239 19.10 -12.00 8.42
N ARG A 240 18.51 -11.15 7.57
CA ARG A 240 17.72 -11.59 6.40
C ARG A 240 18.56 -12.21 5.26
N LEU A 241 19.85 -11.87 5.19
CA LEU A 241 20.79 -12.50 4.28
C LEU A 241 21.52 -13.69 4.91
N ASN A 242 21.34 -13.93 6.22
CA ASN A 242 22.17 -14.85 6.99
C ASN A 242 23.68 -14.58 6.79
N ALA A 243 24.05 -13.29 6.74
CA ALA A 243 25.40 -12.80 6.53
C ALA A 243 25.99 -12.25 7.84
N ALA A 244 27.31 -12.10 7.90
CA ALA A 244 27.93 -11.41 9.03
C ALA A 244 27.67 -9.90 8.97
N PHE A 245 27.77 -9.20 10.10
CA PHE A 245 27.78 -7.75 10.12
C PHE A 245 29.04 -7.18 10.79
N ALA A 246 29.39 -5.96 10.43
CA ALA A 246 30.44 -5.18 11.06
C ALA A 246 30.00 -3.72 11.25
N LEU A 247 30.69 -3.00 12.12
CA LEU A 247 30.36 -1.62 12.46
C LEU A 247 31.62 -0.78 12.50
N ILE A 248 31.57 0.40 11.90
CA ILE A 248 32.64 1.39 12.00
C ILE A 248 32.21 2.43 13.02
N HIS A 249 33.00 2.59 14.08
CA HIS A 249 32.82 3.65 15.05
C HIS A 249 33.80 4.78 14.75
N LYS A 250 33.26 5.99 14.53
CA LYS A 250 34.06 7.19 14.32
C LYS A 250 34.22 7.94 15.65
N GLU A 251 35.43 7.97 16.17
CA GLU A 251 35.77 8.79 17.34
C GLU A 251 35.95 10.24 16.89
N ARG A 252 35.09 11.14 17.39
CA ARG A 252 35.18 12.58 17.13
C ARG A 252 36.04 13.24 18.23
N ASN A 253 37.35 13.06 18.18
CA ASN A 253 38.27 13.78 19.08
C ASN A 253 38.89 14.99 18.40
N ASN A 254 39.14 16.02 19.22
CA ASN A 254 39.74 17.36 19.04
C ASN A 254 40.07 17.89 17.62
N PRO A 255 39.90 19.22 17.39
CA PRO A 255 40.11 19.88 16.09
C PRO A 255 41.51 19.74 15.46
N ASN A 256 42.48 19.13 16.16
CA ASN A 256 43.86 18.96 15.71
C ASN A 256 44.27 17.48 15.50
N GLU A 257 43.38 16.51 15.68
CA GLU A 257 43.67 15.08 15.45
C GLU A 257 42.97 14.55 14.20
N VAL A 258 43.66 13.68 13.47
CA VAL A 258 43.08 12.96 12.32
C VAL A 258 41.99 12.02 12.84
N GLU A 259 40.79 12.13 12.27
CA GLU A 259 39.62 11.36 12.69
C GLU A 259 39.92 9.85 12.74
N LYS A 260 39.84 9.24 13.93
CA LYS A 260 40.09 7.81 14.13
C LYS A 260 38.81 7.01 13.87
N MET A 261 38.88 6.05 12.97
CA MET A 261 37.81 5.07 12.72
C MET A 261 38.24 3.70 13.23
N THR A 262 37.41 3.12 14.09
CA THR A 262 37.61 1.79 14.66
C THR A 262 36.59 0.82 14.05
N LEU A 263 37.07 -0.25 13.42
CA LEU A 263 36.24 -1.31 12.87
C LEU A 263 35.99 -2.38 13.94
N VAL A 264 34.72 -2.75 14.12
CA VAL A 264 34.28 -3.86 14.97
C VAL A 264 33.62 -4.91 14.08
N GLY A 265 34.20 -6.11 14.03
CA GLY A 265 33.77 -7.22 13.17
C GLY A 265 34.87 -7.67 12.22
N ASN A 266 34.74 -8.90 11.69
CA ASN A 266 35.74 -9.48 10.78
C ASN A 266 35.31 -9.32 9.31
N VAL A 267 36.12 -8.59 8.55
CA VAL A 267 35.92 -8.31 7.11
C VAL A 267 37.01 -8.91 6.22
N GLN A 268 38.02 -9.58 6.80
CA GLN A 268 39.15 -10.16 6.08
C GLN A 268 38.66 -11.19 5.05
N ASP A 269 39.14 -11.05 3.81
CA ASP A 269 38.85 -11.89 2.65
C ASP A 269 37.35 -11.95 2.25
N LYS A 270 36.52 -11.05 2.77
CA LYS A 270 35.07 -10.99 2.50
C LYS A 270 34.69 -9.85 1.56
N VAL A 271 33.49 -9.94 0.98
CA VAL A 271 32.85 -8.81 0.29
C VAL A 271 32.19 -7.91 1.33
N ALA A 272 32.66 -6.68 1.49
CA ALA A 272 32.08 -5.72 2.41
C ALA A 272 31.02 -4.87 1.72
N ILE A 273 29.82 -4.82 2.28
CA ILE A 273 28.70 -4.02 1.76
C ILE A 273 28.36 -2.96 2.79
N LEU A 274 28.81 -1.72 2.56
CA LEU A 274 28.43 -0.57 3.39
C LEU A 274 26.98 -0.21 3.14
N VAL A 275 26.17 -0.13 4.20
CA VAL A 275 24.76 0.26 4.10
C VAL A 275 24.45 1.46 4.99
N ASP A 276 23.86 2.49 4.40
CA ASP A 276 23.42 3.70 5.10
C ASP A 276 22.05 4.18 4.60
N ASP A 277 21.36 5.05 5.35
CA ASP A 277 20.12 5.67 4.86
C ASP A 277 20.41 6.72 3.80
N MET A 278 21.45 7.55 3.98
CA MET A 278 21.73 8.61 3.02
C MET A 278 23.20 8.99 2.97
N ALA A 279 23.68 9.28 1.75
CA ALA A 279 25.03 9.77 1.50
C ALA A 279 25.01 11.18 0.91
N ASP A 280 25.68 12.11 1.59
CA ASP A 280 25.73 13.53 1.21
C ASP A 280 27.06 13.88 0.54
N THR A 281 28.06 14.36 1.30
CA THR A 281 29.39 14.68 0.73
C THR A 281 30.29 13.45 0.50
N CYS A 282 29.79 12.25 0.80
CA CYS A 282 30.48 10.97 0.74
C CYS A 282 31.80 10.83 1.55
N GLY A 283 32.14 11.79 2.41
CA GLY A 283 33.41 11.74 3.17
C GLY A 283 33.50 10.54 4.11
N THR A 284 32.43 10.30 4.89
CA THR A 284 32.36 9.18 5.83
C THR A 284 32.44 7.83 5.13
N ILE A 285 31.65 7.62 4.07
CA ILE A 285 31.60 6.33 3.38
C ILE A 285 32.89 6.02 2.62
N VAL A 286 33.56 7.02 2.05
CA VAL A 286 34.86 6.80 1.38
C VAL A 286 35.95 6.47 2.39
N LEU A 287 36.01 7.17 3.53
CA LEU A 287 36.95 6.82 4.59
C LEU A 287 36.68 5.43 5.18
N ALA A 288 35.40 5.07 5.33
CA ALA A 288 34.99 3.73 5.73
C ALA A 288 35.45 2.66 4.72
N ALA A 289 35.37 2.94 3.41
CA ALA A 289 35.87 2.05 2.38
C ALA A 289 37.38 1.85 2.47
N GLU A 290 38.18 2.91 2.68
CA GLU A 290 39.62 2.77 2.87
C GLU A 290 39.94 1.90 4.11
N LYS A 291 39.19 2.08 5.22
CA LYS A 291 39.36 1.26 6.42
C LYS A 291 39.01 -0.21 6.22
N LEU A 292 37.97 -0.50 5.43
CA LEU A 292 37.62 -1.87 5.08
C LEU A 292 38.68 -2.51 4.19
N PHE A 293 39.26 -1.74 3.27
CA PHE A 293 40.36 -2.20 2.42
C PHE A 293 41.62 -2.51 3.24
N GLU A 294 42.01 -1.62 4.15
CA GLU A 294 43.13 -1.84 5.09
C GLU A 294 42.92 -3.07 5.97
N ALA A 295 41.67 -3.37 6.34
CA ALA A 295 41.28 -4.54 7.12
C ALA A 295 41.11 -5.83 6.28
N GLY A 296 41.50 -5.80 4.99
CA GLY A 296 41.56 -6.97 4.12
C GLY A 296 40.26 -7.35 3.41
N ALA A 297 39.30 -6.42 3.25
CA ALA A 297 38.10 -6.69 2.45
C ALA A 297 38.44 -6.89 0.97
N ARG A 298 37.89 -7.95 0.36
CA ARG A 298 38.16 -8.35 -1.04
C ARG A 298 37.56 -7.37 -2.05
N LYS A 299 36.31 -6.96 -1.82
CA LYS A 299 35.57 -5.97 -2.62
C LYS A 299 34.69 -5.16 -1.69
N ILE A 300 34.43 -3.91 -2.08
CA ILE A 300 33.67 -2.97 -1.26
C ILE A 300 32.55 -2.37 -2.11
N TYR A 301 31.32 -2.54 -1.63
CA TYR A 301 30.12 -1.93 -2.19
C TYR A 301 29.58 -0.90 -1.21
N ALA A 302 28.91 0.13 -1.71
CA ALA A 302 28.10 1.03 -0.89
C ALA A 302 26.65 0.98 -1.37
N ILE A 303 25.71 0.92 -0.45
CA ILE A 303 24.28 0.99 -0.70
C ILE A 303 23.71 2.08 0.21
N CYS A 304 23.15 3.12 -0.36
CA CYS A 304 22.52 4.22 0.37
C CYS A 304 21.11 4.42 -0.16
N VAL A 305 20.09 4.52 0.70
CA VAL A 305 18.72 4.71 0.17
C VAL A 305 18.65 6.06 -0.56
N HIS A 306 19.05 7.15 0.09
CA HIS A 306 19.02 8.49 -0.49
C HIS A 306 20.43 8.96 -0.91
N GLY A 307 20.68 9.00 -2.21
CA GLY A 307 21.91 9.58 -2.79
C GLY A 307 21.82 11.09 -2.94
N ILE A 308 22.17 11.86 -1.92
CA ILE A 308 22.15 13.34 -1.97
C ILE A 308 23.33 13.86 -2.80
N PHE A 309 24.52 13.27 -2.62
CA PHE A 309 25.71 13.48 -3.44
C PHE A 309 26.08 14.95 -3.71
N SER A 310 26.07 15.79 -2.68
CA SER A 310 26.40 17.21 -2.80
C SER A 310 27.91 17.50 -2.76
N GLY A 311 28.31 18.65 -3.30
CA GLY A 311 29.68 19.15 -3.23
C GLY A 311 30.71 18.17 -3.85
N PRO A 312 31.74 17.74 -3.09
CA PRO A 312 32.83 16.89 -3.62
C PRO A 312 32.45 15.40 -3.74
N ALA A 313 31.18 15.04 -3.54
CA ALA A 313 30.74 13.65 -3.47
C ALA A 313 31.15 12.83 -4.69
N ILE A 314 30.80 13.30 -5.90
CA ILE A 314 31.06 12.57 -7.16
C ILE A 314 32.55 12.34 -7.38
N ASP A 315 33.39 13.35 -7.13
CA ASP A 315 34.84 13.23 -7.29
C ASP A 315 35.44 12.23 -6.28
N ARG A 316 34.92 12.23 -5.05
CA ARG A 316 35.31 11.26 -4.01
C ARG A 316 34.91 9.85 -4.41
N LEU A 317 33.69 9.65 -4.92
CA LEU A 317 33.21 8.34 -5.37
C LEU A 317 34.04 7.81 -6.55
N ASN A 318 34.36 8.66 -7.53
CA ASN A 318 35.20 8.27 -8.65
C ASN A 318 36.59 7.80 -8.18
N LYS A 319 37.22 8.51 -7.24
CA LYS A 319 38.53 8.18 -6.67
C LYS A 319 38.53 7.03 -5.66
N SER A 320 37.35 6.66 -5.14
CA SER A 320 37.22 5.65 -4.09
C SER A 320 37.49 4.22 -4.56
N ARG A 321 37.64 3.32 -3.59
CA ARG A 321 37.78 1.87 -3.80
C ARG A 321 36.46 1.10 -4.00
N PHE A 322 35.33 1.81 -4.16
CA PHE A 322 34.06 1.15 -4.41
C PHE A 322 34.03 0.44 -5.76
N GLU A 323 33.55 -0.80 -5.74
CA GLU A 323 33.19 -1.55 -6.94
C GLU A 323 31.92 -0.95 -7.57
N ALA A 324 30.89 -0.71 -6.74
CA ALA A 324 29.68 0.00 -7.11
C ALA A 324 29.10 0.76 -5.92
N VAL A 325 28.40 1.85 -6.22
CA VAL A 325 27.67 2.69 -5.29
C VAL A 325 26.20 2.67 -5.70
N VAL A 326 25.37 2.03 -4.90
CA VAL A 326 23.97 1.76 -5.22
C VAL A 326 23.10 2.72 -4.44
N VAL A 327 22.20 3.39 -5.14
CA VAL A 327 21.22 4.30 -4.54
C VAL A 327 19.82 4.03 -5.06
N THR A 328 18.80 4.60 -4.43
CA THR A 328 17.45 4.59 -5.02
C THR A 328 17.19 5.87 -5.82
N ASN A 329 16.18 5.85 -6.69
CA ASN A 329 15.67 7.04 -7.36
C ASN A 329 14.74 7.90 -6.48
N THR A 330 14.84 7.84 -5.15
CA THR A 330 14.14 8.79 -4.25
C THR A 330 14.61 10.24 -4.48
N ILE A 331 15.82 10.41 -4.99
CA ILE A 331 16.41 11.67 -5.46
C ILE A 331 16.84 11.43 -6.92
N PRO A 332 16.68 12.39 -7.85
CA PRO A 332 17.17 12.25 -9.23
C PRO A 332 18.66 11.88 -9.29
N GLN A 333 19.02 10.89 -10.13
CA GLN A 333 20.41 10.38 -10.23
C GLN A 333 20.97 10.39 -11.65
N GLU A 334 20.17 10.76 -12.65
CA GLU A 334 20.52 10.65 -14.06
C GLU A 334 21.80 11.43 -14.39
N GLU A 335 21.98 12.60 -13.79
CA GLU A 335 23.17 13.43 -13.97
C GLU A 335 24.38 12.87 -13.20
N ASN A 336 24.17 12.37 -11.99
CA ASN A 336 25.21 11.76 -11.17
C ASN A 336 25.78 10.49 -11.83
N MET A 337 24.92 9.65 -12.40
CA MET A 337 25.32 8.43 -13.12
C MET A 337 26.11 8.72 -14.39
N LYS A 338 25.83 9.83 -15.09
CA LYS A 338 26.65 10.28 -16.23
C LYS A 338 28.06 10.70 -15.80
N ARG A 339 28.19 11.26 -14.59
CA ARG A 339 29.47 11.75 -14.04
C ARG A 339 30.26 10.68 -13.28
N CYS A 340 29.62 9.58 -12.88
CA CYS A 340 30.23 8.48 -12.14
C CYS A 340 29.66 7.13 -12.60
N ASN A 341 30.47 6.34 -13.28
CA ASN A 341 30.11 5.01 -13.80
C ASN A 341 29.91 3.95 -12.70
N LYS A 342 30.35 4.22 -11.47
CA LYS A 342 30.14 3.33 -10.31
C LYS A 342 28.72 3.42 -9.75
N ILE A 343 27.98 4.48 -10.05
CA ILE A 343 26.65 4.70 -9.49
C ILE A 343 25.63 3.82 -10.21
N GLN A 344 24.87 3.05 -9.43
CA GLN A 344 23.73 2.27 -9.89
C GLN A 344 22.47 2.72 -9.14
N CYS A 345 21.32 2.67 -9.81
CA CYS A 345 20.08 3.20 -9.27
C CYS A 345 19.00 2.11 -9.23
N ILE A 346 18.42 1.88 -8.05
CA ILE A 346 17.27 1.02 -7.81
C ILE A 346 16.01 1.85 -8.00
N ASP A 347 15.12 1.41 -8.89
CA ASP A 347 13.82 2.03 -9.09
C ASP A 347 12.85 1.64 -7.95
N ILE A 348 12.40 2.65 -7.20
CA ILE A 348 11.41 2.48 -6.12
C ILE A 348 10.02 2.98 -6.50
N SER A 349 9.80 3.36 -7.76
CA SER A 349 8.48 3.80 -8.25
C SER A 349 7.39 2.76 -8.02
N MET A 350 7.71 1.47 -8.15
CA MET A 350 6.78 0.37 -7.89
C MET A 350 6.31 0.32 -6.44
N ILE A 351 7.21 0.56 -5.49
CA ILE A 351 6.90 0.55 -4.06
C ILE A 351 5.99 1.74 -3.72
N LEU A 352 6.32 2.93 -4.25
CA LEU A 352 5.51 4.14 -4.05
C LEU A 352 4.14 4.05 -4.73
N SER A 353 4.06 3.55 -5.97
CA SER A 353 2.78 3.38 -6.67
C SER A 353 1.88 2.39 -5.94
N GLU A 354 2.43 1.27 -5.47
CA GLU A 354 1.63 0.28 -4.74
C GLU A 354 1.20 0.79 -3.36
N ALA A 355 2.02 1.61 -2.69
CA ALA A 355 1.62 2.29 -1.46
C ALA A 355 0.46 3.26 -1.71
N ILE A 356 0.53 4.09 -2.75
CA ILE A 356 -0.55 5.01 -3.15
C ILE A 356 -1.83 4.24 -3.46
N ARG A 357 -1.74 3.16 -4.26
CA ARG A 357 -2.89 2.32 -4.63
C ARG A 357 -3.57 1.72 -3.39
N ARG A 358 -2.78 1.20 -2.45
CA ARG A 358 -3.29 0.60 -1.21
C ARG A 358 -3.92 1.63 -0.29
N THR A 359 -3.29 2.79 -0.13
CA THR A 359 -3.82 3.92 0.65
C THR A 359 -5.13 4.45 0.09
N HIS A 360 -5.27 4.46 -1.25
CA HIS A 360 -6.50 4.83 -1.91
C HIS A 360 -7.63 3.82 -1.66
N ASN A 361 -7.32 2.52 -1.81
CA ASN A 361 -8.30 1.43 -1.69
C ASN A 361 -8.60 1.00 -0.24
N GLY A 362 -7.89 1.53 0.76
CA GLY A 362 -7.99 1.07 2.16
C GLY A 362 -7.38 -0.33 2.38
N GLU A 363 -6.42 -0.73 1.54
CA GLU A 363 -5.70 -2.00 1.65
C GLU A 363 -4.47 -1.86 2.56
N SER A 364 -3.96 -2.99 3.06
CA SER A 364 -2.82 -3.01 3.98
C SER A 364 -1.50 -2.62 3.30
N VAL A 365 -0.92 -1.47 3.64
CA VAL A 365 0.39 -1.02 3.17
C VAL A 365 1.54 -1.83 3.77
N SER A 366 1.36 -2.40 4.97
CA SER A 366 2.38 -3.17 5.69
C SER A 366 2.96 -4.37 4.94
N TYR A 367 2.24 -4.88 3.93
CA TYR A 367 2.73 -5.94 3.04
C TYR A 367 4.04 -5.56 2.34
N LEU A 368 4.23 -4.27 2.02
CA LEU A 368 5.40 -3.73 1.33
C LEU A 368 6.66 -3.68 2.22
N PHE A 369 6.52 -3.81 3.54
CA PHE A 369 7.67 -3.72 4.46
C PHE A 369 8.53 -4.99 4.46
N SER A 370 7.95 -6.14 4.10
CA SER A 370 8.66 -7.43 4.05
C SER A 370 8.80 -8.00 2.65
N HIS A 371 7.94 -7.59 1.71
CA HIS A 371 7.98 -8.02 0.33
C HIS A 371 8.30 -6.83 -0.55
N THR A 372 9.35 -6.93 -1.37
CA THR A 372 9.33 -6.14 -2.60
C THR A 372 8.04 -6.50 -3.30
N GLY A 373 7.29 -5.51 -3.77
CA GLY A 373 6.28 -5.75 -4.78
C GLY A 373 7.00 -6.40 -5.96
N ASP A 374 7.12 -7.72 -5.94
CA ASP A 374 7.55 -8.45 -7.09
C ASP A 374 6.55 -8.05 -8.17
N ASN A 375 7.01 -7.91 -9.40
CA ASN A 375 6.10 -7.84 -10.54
C ASN A 375 5.11 -9.03 -10.55
N SER A 376 5.26 -10.02 -9.67
CA SER A 376 4.31 -11.08 -9.33
C SER A 376 3.00 -10.62 -8.68
N THR A 377 2.93 -9.49 -7.97
CA THR A 377 1.65 -8.98 -7.44
C THR A 377 0.93 -8.05 -8.43
N VAL A 378 1.58 -7.70 -9.53
CA VAL A 378 0.93 -7.23 -10.78
C VAL A 378 0.78 -8.41 -11.76
N HIS A 379 0.68 -9.66 -11.29
CA HIS A 379 0.28 -10.78 -12.14
C HIS A 379 -1.25 -10.82 -12.34
N GLY A 380 -1.77 -9.75 -12.95
CA GLY A 380 -2.62 -9.95 -14.11
C GLY A 380 -1.69 -10.26 -15.29
N CYS A 381 -1.50 -11.54 -15.62
CA CYS A 381 -0.67 -12.05 -16.73
C CYS A 381 0.86 -11.83 -16.66
N SER A 382 1.53 -12.82 -16.06
CA SER A 382 2.77 -13.52 -16.50
C SER A 382 3.96 -12.76 -17.10
N ASN A 383 5.07 -12.73 -16.36
CA ASN A 383 6.45 -12.86 -16.89
C ASN A 383 7.17 -14.14 -16.40
N HIS A 384 6.44 -15.10 -15.82
CA HIS A 384 6.96 -16.44 -15.50
C HIS A 384 6.29 -17.51 -16.37
N CYS A 385 6.62 -17.50 -17.66
CA CYS A 385 6.57 -18.71 -18.49
C CYS A 385 8.01 -19.06 -18.86
N SER A 386 8.71 -19.74 -17.95
CA SER A 386 9.95 -20.43 -18.30
C SER A 386 9.61 -21.56 -19.26
N TYR A 387 10.42 -21.77 -20.30
CA TYR A 387 10.21 -22.68 -21.45
C TYR A 387 10.08 -24.20 -21.09
N GLY A 388 9.81 -24.54 -19.83
CA GLY A 388 9.70 -25.91 -19.33
C GLY A 388 8.46 -26.23 -18.49
N ASP A 389 7.60 -25.26 -18.14
CA ASP A 389 6.43 -25.54 -17.31
C ASP A 389 5.31 -26.19 -18.12
N ARG A 390 5.18 -27.51 -17.96
CA ARG A 390 4.09 -28.35 -18.48
C ARG A 390 2.79 -28.22 -17.68
N ASP A 391 2.69 -27.25 -16.78
CA ASP A 391 1.57 -27.16 -15.85
C ASP A 391 0.59 -26.07 -16.28
N LEU A 392 -0.60 -26.48 -16.73
CA LEU A 392 -1.76 -25.65 -17.14
C LEU A 392 -2.32 -24.75 -16.02
N GLY A 393 -1.61 -24.61 -14.89
CA GLY A 393 -2.06 -23.90 -13.70
C GLY A 393 -2.25 -22.39 -13.88
N CYS A 394 -1.61 -21.76 -14.86
CA CYS A 394 -1.84 -20.35 -15.18
C CYS A 394 -3.17 -20.15 -15.91
N TRP A 395 -3.52 -21.08 -16.81
CA TRP A 395 -4.76 -21.05 -17.57
C TRP A 395 -5.97 -21.34 -16.69
N ASN A 396 -5.89 -22.36 -15.82
CA ASN A 396 -6.94 -22.69 -14.87
C ASN A 396 -7.25 -21.56 -13.88
N ARG A 397 -6.24 -20.81 -13.42
CA ARG A 397 -6.45 -19.71 -12.47
C ARG A 397 -7.10 -18.48 -13.09
N SER A 398 -6.73 -18.13 -14.32
CA SER A 398 -7.37 -17.05 -15.07
C SER A 398 -8.81 -17.40 -15.44
N LEU A 399 -9.07 -18.66 -15.82
CA LEU A 399 -10.43 -19.15 -16.10
C LEU A 399 -11.29 -19.10 -14.83
N LEU A 400 -10.79 -19.58 -13.69
CA LEU A 400 -11.46 -19.54 -12.37
C LEU A 400 -11.71 -18.11 -11.87
N PHE A 401 -10.81 -17.17 -12.15
CA PHE A 401 -10.99 -15.76 -11.79
C PHE A 401 -12.12 -15.11 -12.61
N PHE A 402 -12.13 -15.35 -13.92
CA PHE A 402 -13.19 -14.88 -14.80
C PHE A 402 -14.54 -15.54 -14.51
N GLU A 403 -14.54 -16.85 -14.24
CA GLU A 403 -15.70 -17.63 -13.82
C GLU A 403 -16.34 -17.03 -12.55
N LYS A 404 -15.54 -16.69 -11.53
CA LYS A 404 -16.05 -16.09 -10.29
C LYS A 404 -16.64 -14.69 -10.47
N ILE A 405 -16.05 -13.86 -11.33
CA ILE A 405 -16.56 -12.49 -11.58
C ILE A 405 -17.82 -12.54 -12.44
N LEU A 406 -17.83 -13.34 -13.52
CA LEU A 406 -18.96 -13.42 -14.42
C LEU A 406 -20.16 -14.11 -13.74
N LEU A 407 -19.94 -15.21 -13.02
CA LEU A 407 -20.98 -15.88 -12.23
C LEU A 407 -21.47 -15.02 -11.06
N GLY A 408 -20.59 -14.22 -10.44
CA GLY A 408 -20.97 -13.25 -9.41
C GLY A 408 -21.89 -12.14 -9.94
N GLN A 409 -21.56 -11.59 -11.12
CA GLN A 409 -22.38 -10.59 -11.81
C GLN A 409 -23.73 -11.18 -12.25
N MET A 410 -23.74 -12.41 -12.77
CA MET A 410 -24.95 -13.13 -13.18
C MET A 410 -25.86 -13.47 -11.99
N ARG A 411 -25.29 -13.90 -10.85
CA ARG A 411 -26.04 -14.12 -9.59
C ARG A 411 -26.75 -12.86 -9.12
N ASN A 412 -26.05 -11.72 -9.13
CA ASN A 412 -26.64 -10.43 -8.78
C ASN A 412 -27.75 -10.03 -9.75
N TYR A 413 -27.58 -10.25 -11.05
CA TYR A 413 -28.61 -9.93 -12.05
C TYR A 413 -29.88 -10.77 -11.88
N VAL A 414 -29.75 -12.08 -11.61
CA VAL A 414 -30.90 -12.98 -11.34
C VAL A 414 -31.58 -12.61 -10.02
N ALA A 415 -30.82 -12.32 -8.97
CA ALA A 415 -31.37 -11.89 -7.67
C ALA A 415 -32.16 -10.58 -7.76
N VAL A 416 -31.70 -9.63 -8.60
CA VAL A 416 -32.38 -8.35 -8.87
C VAL A 416 -33.65 -8.55 -9.71
N GLN A 417 -33.63 -9.46 -10.70
CA GLN A 417 -34.82 -9.75 -11.52
C GLN A 417 -35.87 -10.60 -10.77
N MET A 418 -35.46 -11.44 -9.81
CA MET A 418 -36.36 -12.27 -9.00
C MET A 418 -36.92 -11.58 -7.75
N ASN A 419 -36.57 -10.31 -7.52
CA ASN A 419 -37.22 -9.42 -6.54
C ASN A 419 -37.29 -9.99 -5.09
N VAL A 420 -36.26 -10.73 -4.69
CA VAL A 420 -36.16 -11.48 -3.42
C VAL A 420 -36.17 -10.55 -2.18
N ASP A 421 -35.71 -9.31 -2.32
CA ASP A 421 -35.67 -8.34 -1.22
C ASP A 421 -37.05 -7.80 -0.81
N GLN A 422 -38.06 -7.87 -1.68
CA GLN A 422 -39.43 -7.48 -1.35
C GLN A 422 -40.11 -8.50 -0.43
N TRP A 423 -39.73 -9.78 -0.54
CA TRP A 423 -40.21 -10.87 0.32
C TRP A 423 -39.51 -10.87 1.70
N ARG A 424 -38.21 -10.59 1.72
CA ARG A 424 -37.37 -10.52 2.93
C ARG A 424 -37.85 -9.52 3.98
N ARG A 425 -38.59 -8.47 3.57
CA ARG A 425 -39.14 -7.45 4.47
C ARG A 425 -40.46 -7.86 5.15
N ARG A 426 -41.13 -8.93 4.69
CA ARG A 426 -42.47 -9.30 5.16
C ARG A 426 -42.52 -10.37 6.26
N ASN A 427 -41.47 -11.16 6.48
CA ASN A 427 -41.51 -12.26 7.45
C ASN A 427 -40.36 -12.19 8.47
N VAL A 428 -40.75 -12.15 9.75
CA VAL A 428 -39.91 -12.01 10.96
C VAL A 428 -39.07 -13.28 11.21
N ARG A 429 -37.91 -13.15 11.85
CA ARG A 429 -37.01 -14.27 12.22
C ARG A 429 -37.39 -14.91 13.58
N PRO A 430 -37.29 -16.24 13.73
CA PRO A 430 -37.05 -16.88 15.02
C PRO A 430 -35.65 -17.51 15.13
N TYR A 431 -35.36 -17.97 16.36
CA TYR A 431 -34.06 -18.10 17.02
C TYR A 431 -33.26 -19.38 16.71
N LYS A 432 -31.97 -19.33 17.08
CA LYS A 432 -30.88 -20.29 16.76
C LYS A 432 -31.05 -21.71 17.33
N GLU A 433 -31.97 -21.94 18.27
CA GLU A 433 -32.11 -23.22 18.98
C GLU A 433 -33.11 -24.18 18.30
N GLU A 434 -34.13 -23.66 17.60
CA GLU A 434 -35.04 -24.49 16.78
C GLU A 434 -34.33 -25.11 15.56
N PHE A 435 -33.21 -24.52 15.12
CA PHE A 435 -32.47 -24.96 13.93
C PHE A 435 -31.77 -26.30 14.12
N GLU A 436 -31.22 -26.57 15.31
CA GLU A 436 -30.53 -27.86 15.56
C GLU A 436 -31.52 -28.99 15.88
N GLU A 437 -32.69 -28.66 16.46
CA GLU A 437 -33.77 -29.62 16.69
C GLU A 437 -34.51 -29.97 15.39
N ALA A 438 -34.77 -28.98 14.52
CA ALA A 438 -35.32 -29.20 13.19
C ALA A 438 -34.36 -29.98 12.28
N LYS A 439 -33.04 -29.80 12.43
CA LYS A 439 -32.01 -30.53 11.67
C LYS A 439 -31.96 -32.01 12.05
N ARG A 440 -32.07 -32.36 13.34
CA ARG A 440 -32.17 -33.76 13.76
C ARG A 440 -33.49 -34.38 13.32
N HIS A 441 -34.60 -33.69 13.53
CA HIS A 441 -35.91 -34.18 13.11
C HIS A 441 -35.98 -34.39 11.58
N SER A 442 -35.36 -33.51 10.79
CA SER A 442 -35.30 -33.62 9.33
C SER A 442 -34.43 -34.78 8.85
N ILE A 443 -33.31 -35.09 9.52
CA ILE A 443 -32.46 -36.24 9.19
C ILE A 443 -33.19 -37.56 9.47
N ASP A 444 -33.90 -37.65 10.60
CA ASP A 444 -34.67 -38.84 10.97
C ASP A 444 -35.90 -39.03 10.07
N THR A 445 -36.52 -37.92 9.64
CA THR A 445 -37.67 -37.95 8.70
C THR A 445 -37.24 -38.31 7.27
N MET A 446 -36.05 -37.86 6.83
CA MET A 446 -35.47 -38.23 5.54
C MET A 446 -35.03 -39.70 5.46
N ILE A 447 -34.65 -40.32 6.59
CA ILE A 447 -34.34 -41.75 6.66
C ILE A 447 -35.63 -42.60 6.69
N ALA A 448 -36.71 -42.08 7.30
CA ALA A 448 -37.96 -42.81 7.50
C ALA A 448 -38.95 -42.77 6.32
N GLN A 449 -38.94 -41.73 5.46
CA GLN A 449 -39.95 -41.55 4.42
C GLN A 449 -39.40 -41.77 3.01
N LYS A 450 -39.22 -43.06 2.70
CA LYS A 450 -39.28 -43.61 1.34
C LYS A 450 -40.75 -43.58 0.86
N HIS A 451 -41.36 -42.41 0.67
CA HIS A 451 -42.61 -42.23 -0.07
C HIS A 451 -42.84 -40.74 -0.35
N ILE A 452 -43.16 -40.45 -1.61
CA ILE A 452 -43.35 -39.12 -2.19
C ILE A 452 -44.71 -38.56 -1.78
N GLY A 453 -44.76 -37.29 -1.38
CA GLY A 453 -46.00 -36.53 -1.17
C GLY A 453 -45.71 -35.04 -0.96
N ASP A 454 -46.16 -34.27 -1.95
CA ASP A 454 -46.54 -32.85 -2.01
C ASP A 454 -45.81 -31.75 -1.21
N ASP A 455 -45.53 -30.68 -1.97
CA ASP A 455 -45.28 -29.31 -1.53
C ASP A 455 -44.12 -29.08 -0.56
N VAL A 456 -42.96 -28.70 -1.13
CA VAL A 456 -42.26 -27.42 -0.89
C VAL A 456 -40.97 -27.47 -1.71
N VAL A 457 -40.99 -26.86 -2.89
CA VAL A 457 -39.74 -26.49 -3.58
C VAL A 457 -39.13 -25.34 -2.79
N ASN A 458 -38.28 -25.66 -1.82
CA ASN A 458 -37.62 -24.67 -0.98
C ASN A 458 -36.55 -23.91 -1.80
N ASN A 459 -36.28 -22.63 -1.47
CA ASN A 459 -35.33 -21.78 -2.22
C ASN A 459 -33.93 -22.42 -2.37
N ARG A 460 -33.53 -23.28 -1.41
CA ARG A 460 -32.30 -24.06 -1.50
C ARG A 460 -32.30 -25.08 -2.64
N THR A 461 -33.43 -25.72 -2.93
CA THR A 461 -33.54 -26.70 -4.01
C THR A 461 -33.42 -26.02 -5.37
N ILE A 462 -34.04 -24.84 -5.53
CA ILE A 462 -33.91 -24.03 -6.75
C ILE A 462 -32.48 -23.51 -6.91
N GLU A 463 -31.87 -22.97 -5.85
CA GLU A 463 -30.46 -22.54 -5.90
C GLU A 463 -29.51 -23.70 -6.23
N THR A 464 -29.79 -24.90 -5.73
CA THR A 464 -28.97 -26.10 -5.98
C THR A 464 -29.14 -26.60 -7.41
N VAL A 465 -30.37 -26.64 -7.94
CA VAL A 465 -30.65 -27.08 -9.31
C VAL A 465 -30.15 -26.07 -10.33
N VAL A 466 -30.34 -24.77 -10.10
CA VAL A 466 -29.81 -23.71 -10.96
C VAL A 466 -28.28 -23.70 -10.91
N GLY A 467 -27.68 -23.87 -9.72
CA GLY A 467 -26.23 -24.03 -9.58
C GLY A 467 -25.71 -25.23 -10.37
N ALA A 468 -26.33 -26.39 -10.21
CA ALA A 468 -25.95 -27.62 -10.91
C ALA A 468 -26.07 -27.50 -12.43
N LEU A 469 -27.13 -26.85 -12.95
CA LEU A 469 -27.31 -26.64 -14.39
C LEU A 469 -26.28 -25.67 -14.98
N VAL A 470 -25.90 -24.64 -14.24
CA VAL A 470 -24.85 -23.69 -14.64
C VAL A 470 -23.49 -24.36 -14.65
N ASP A 471 -23.18 -25.16 -13.62
CA ASP A 471 -21.93 -25.92 -13.54
C ASP A 471 -21.84 -26.98 -14.64
N LEU A 472 -22.94 -27.68 -14.95
CA LEU A 472 -23.00 -28.66 -16.02
C LEU A 472 -22.79 -28.03 -17.40
N ALA A 473 -23.39 -26.87 -17.65
CA ALA A 473 -23.21 -26.11 -18.89
C ALA A 473 -21.76 -25.63 -19.06
N ALA A 474 -21.14 -25.13 -17.99
CA ALA A 474 -19.73 -24.72 -18.00
C ALA A 474 -18.78 -25.90 -18.29
N LEU A 475 -19.03 -27.06 -17.68
CA LEU A 475 -18.29 -28.31 -17.94
C LEU A 475 -18.38 -28.76 -19.40
N GLN A 476 -19.57 -28.69 -19.99
CA GLN A 476 -19.82 -29.16 -21.36
C GLN A 476 -19.21 -28.22 -22.41
N SER A 477 -19.21 -26.90 -22.16
CA SER A 477 -18.50 -25.91 -22.96
C SER A 477 -16.98 -26.10 -22.90
N ASN A 478 -16.43 -26.37 -21.70
CA ASN A 478 -15.00 -26.59 -21.51
C ASN A 478 -14.50 -27.89 -22.18
N HIS A 479 -15.25 -28.99 -22.08
CA HIS A 479 -14.90 -30.24 -22.76
C HIS A 479 -14.86 -30.10 -24.29
N SER A 480 -15.73 -29.24 -24.83
CA SER A 480 -15.78 -28.95 -26.27
C SER A 480 -14.59 -28.11 -26.73
N LEU A 481 -14.13 -27.14 -25.92
CA LEU A 481 -12.95 -26.31 -26.21
C LEU A 481 -11.65 -27.11 -26.17
N VAL A 482 -11.48 -28.01 -25.21
CA VAL A 482 -10.28 -28.86 -25.07
C VAL A 482 -10.13 -29.83 -26.25
N LYS A 483 -11.25 -30.33 -26.81
CA LYS A 483 -11.25 -31.24 -27.96
C LYS A 483 -10.77 -30.59 -29.27
N TRP A 484 -10.85 -29.26 -29.37
CA TRP A 484 -10.47 -28.49 -30.58
C TRP A 484 -9.01 -28.01 -30.59
N MET A 485 -8.21 -28.34 -29.56
CA MET A 485 -6.82 -27.89 -29.45
C MET A 485 -5.76 -29.02 -29.40
N PRO A 486 -5.56 -29.86 -30.43
CA PRO A 486 -4.54 -30.91 -30.35
C PRO A 486 -3.11 -30.42 -30.63
N HIS A 487 -2.92 -29.28 -31.30
CA HIS A 487 -1.58 -28.85 -31.73
C HIS A 487 -1.39 -27.33 -31.64
N PHE A 488 -0.64 -26.89 -30.63
CA PHE A 488 -0.13 -25.52 -30.60
C PHE A 488 1.35 -25.52 -30.22
N GLN A 489 2.20 -25.05 -31.13
CA GLN A 489 3.58 -24.62 -30.87
C GLN A 489 3.58 -23.09 -30.81
N CYS A 490 4.31 -22.53 -29.84
CA CYS A 490 4.37 -21.10 -29.59
C CYS A 490 5.60 -20.48 -30.25
N PRO A 491 5.46 -19.61 -31.28
CA PRO A 491 6.52 -18.72 -31.73
C PRO A 491 6.18 -17.30 -31.26
N ILE A 492 6.98 -16.74 -30.35
CA ILE A 492 7.00 -15.29 -30.15
C ILE A 492 8.27 -14.78 -30.85
N PRO A 493 8.15 -13.73 -31.68
CA PRO A 493 8.61 -12.41 -31.26
C PRO A 493 7.46 -11.38 -31.21
N CYS A 494 7.72 -10.35 -30.41
CA CYS A 494 6.90 -9.21 -30.03
C CYS A 494 6.45 -8.26 -31.16
N GLU A 495 5.53 -7.37 -30.77
CA GLU A 495 5.03 -6.17 -31.46
C GLU A 495 3.98 -6.35 -32.59
N HIS A 496 2.83 -5.68 -32.40
CA HIS A 496 1.67 -5.56 -33.29
C HIS A 496 0.80 -6.80 -33.60
N ARG A 497 -0.35 -6.90 -32.90
CA ARG A 497 -1.75 -6.98 -33.44
C ARG A 497 -2.69 -7.70 -32.46
N TYR A 498 -3.52 -6.91 -31.76
CA TYR A 498 -4.65 -7.36 -30.93
C TYR A 498 -5.87 -7.79 -31.76
N THR A 499 -5.76 -8.81 -32.61
CA THR A 499 -6.91 -9.28 -33.41
C THR A 499 -7.41 -10.65 -32.99
N VAL A 500 -6.53 -11.62 -32.70
CA VAL A 500 -6.98 -13.00 -32.42
C VAL A 500 -7.61 -13.12 -31.02
N TRP A 501 -6.98 -12.58 -30.00
CA TRP A 501 -7.49 -12.60 -28.62
C TRP A 501 -8.78 -11.80 -28.44
N ARG A 502 -8.89 -10.64 -29.11
CA ARG A 502 -10.11 -9.84 -29.13
C ARG A 502 -11.27 -10.61 -29.78
N ASN A 503 -11.01 -11.29 -30.89
CA ASN A 503 -12.03 -12.08 -31.59
C ASN A 503 -12.45 -13.32 -30.79
N LEU A 504 -11.52 -13.99 -30.11
CA LEU A 504 -11.82 -15.12 -29.21
C LEU A 504 -12.60 -14.67 -27.96
N PHE A 505 -12.27 -13.51 -27.39
CA PHE A 505 -13.00 -12.90 -26.28
C PHE A 505 -14.43 -12.51 -26.68
N ILE A 506 -14.59 -11.87 -27.86
CA ILE A 506 -15.90 -11.54 -28.42
C ILE A 506 -16.70 -12.82 -28.66
N LEU A 507 -16.09 -13.86 -29.24
CA LEU A 507 -16.76 -15.13 -29.53
C LEU A 507 -17.24 -15.82 -28.24
N SER A 508 -16.41 -15.89 -27.20
CA SER A 508 -16.77 -16.46 -25.89
C SER A 508 -17.90 -15.66 -25.22
N SER A 509 -17.81 -14.33 -25.24
CA SER A 509 -18.84 -13.45 -24.69
C SER A 509 -20.18 -13.60 -25.43
N VAL A 510 -20.14 -13.69 -26.76
CA VAL A 510 -21.33 -13.92 -27.59
C VAL A 510 -21.94 -15.29 -27.33
N LEU A 511 -21.13 -16.36 -27.20
CA LEU A 511 -21.61 -17.69 -26.86
C LEU A 511 -22.31 -17.73 -25.48
N ASN A 512 -21.74 -17.06 -24.47
CA ASN A 512 -22.35 -16.97 -23.14
C ASN A 512 -23.66 -16.16 -23.14
N VAL A 513 -23.73 -15.08 -23.93
CA VAL A 513 -24.97 -14.31 -24.11
C VAL A 513 -26.03 -15.13 -24.86
N CYS A 514 -25.65 -15.88 -25.91
CA CYS A 514 -26.56 -16.78 -26.62
C CYS A 514 -27.08 -17.91 -25.71
N LEU A 515 -26.22 -18.47 -24.85
CA LEU A 515 -26.61 -19.48 -23.86
C LEU A 515 -27.62 -18.90 -22.86
N PHE A 516 -27.40 -17.66 -22.41
CA PHE A 516 -28.31 -16.96 -21.50
C PHE A 516 -29.68 -16.66 -22.16
N ILE A 517 -29.68 -16.21 -23.42
CA ILE A 517 -30.90 -16.00 -24.21
C ILE A 517 -31.65 -17.32 -24.43
N ALA A 518 -30.95 -18.46 -24.56
CA ALA A 518 -31.58 -19.77 -24.69
C ALA A 518 -32.16 -20.31 -23.36
N ILE A 519 -31.54 -19.98 -22.23
CA ILE A 519 -31.97 -20.42 -20.89
C ILE A 519 -33.16 -19.58 -20.37
N LEU A 520 -33.23 -18.29 -20.72
CA LEU A 520 -34.29 -17.37 -20.27
C LEU A 520 -35.72 -17.85 -20.56
N PRO A 521 -36.08 -18.34 -21.78
CA PRO A 521 -37.39 -18.90 -22.07
C PRO A 521 -37.69 -20.19 -21.30
N LEU A 522 -36.65 -20.97 -20.98
CA LEU A 522 -36.76 -22.22 -20.23
C LEU A 522 -37.12 -21.92 -18.78
N VAL A 523 -36.42 -20.98 -18.14
CA VAL A 523 -36.73 -20.46 -16.80
C VAL A 523 -38.10 -19.79 -16.76
N LYS A 524 -38.47 -19.03 -17.81
CA LYS A 524 -39.79 -18.38 -17.91
C LYS A 524 -40.94 -19.37 -18.13
N ARG A 525 -40.70 -20.51 -18.81
CA ARG A 525 -41.67 -21.60 -18.95
C ARG A 525 -41.81 -22.41 -17.67
N MET A 526 -40.71 -22.64 -16.94
CA MET A 526 -40.74 -23.26 -15.61
C MET A 526 -41.51 -22.41 -14.59
N HIS A 527 -41.47 -21.09 -14.72
CA HIS A 527 -42.26 -20.18 -13.88
C HIS A 527 -43.76 -20.19 -14.20
N ASN A 528 -44.14 -20.52 -15.45
CA ASN A 528 -45.52 -20.46 -15.93
C ASN A 528 -46.23 -21.84 -16.00
N SER A 529 -45.54 -22.95 -15.68
CA SER A 529 -46.14 -24.29 -15.68
C SER A 529 -46.51 -24.72 -14.26
N ASP A 530 -47.78 -24.57 -13.90
CA ASP A 530 -48.33 -24.99 -12.60
C ASP A 530 -48.49 -26.52 -12.44
N SER A 531 -47.65 -27.34 -13.10
CA SER A 531 -47.69 -28.79 -12.89
C SER A 531 -46.30 -29.41 -12.78
N THR A 532 -46.02 -29.89 -11.57
CA THR A 532 -44.81 -30.58 -11.11
C THR A 532 -44.51 -31.88 -11.88
N GLU A 533 -45.49 -32.53 -12.49
CA GLU A 533 -45.29 -33.81 -13.20
C GLU A 533 -44.50 -33.68 -14.50
N SER A 534 -44.59 -32.57 -15.23
CA SER A 534 -43.87 -32.43 -16.52
C SER A 534 -42.38 -32.11 -16.38
N LEU A 535 -41.96 -31.65 -15.20
CA LEU A 535 -40.60 -31.23 -14.89
C LEU A 535 -39.66 -32.41 -14.58
N ILE A 536 -40.20 -33.50 -14.04
CA ILE A 536 -39.42 -34.70 -13.66
C ILE A 536 -39.17 -35.61 -14.86
N GLN A 537 -40.05 -35.63 -15.87
CA GLN A 537 -39.88 -36.50 -17.05
C GLN A 537 -38.97 -35.94 -18.15
N ARG A 538 -38.53 -34.68 -18.08
CA ARG A 538 -37.75 -34.02 -19.17
C ARG A 538 -36.32 -33.61 -18.79
N GLY A 539 -35.94 -33.71 -17.51
CA GLY A 539 -34.53 -33.68 -17.08
C GLY A 539 -33.97 -35.09 -17.06
#